data_AF-A0A832YCT1-F1
#
_entry.id   AF-A0A832YCT1-F1
#
_cell.length_a   1.000
_cell.length_b   1.000
_cell.length_c   1.000
_cell.angle_alpha   90.00
_cell.angle_beta   90.00
_cell.angle_gamma   90.00
#
_symmetry.space_group_name_H-M   'P 1'
#
loop_
_entity.id
_entity.type
_entity.pdbx_description
1 polymer ?
#
loop_
_entity_poly.entity_id
_entity_poly.type
_entity_poly.pdbx_seq_one_letter_code
_entity_poly.pdbx_strand_id
1 'polypeptide(L)'
;MSTCTVCQKDSKKHSKKLWEMHKQVTICMFCDKSSRAHSEELWEMHKETVEAARRKTRHKKLWTIQVGFGRKCPALLDNDFSYSANMNMAEWLVPIYMSCTECGLFLGSIEEDHVDMLGGMCLKCFMEATDQTRWSVW
;
A
#
# COMPACT_ATOMS: atom_id res chain seq x y z
N MET A 1 32.83 4.36 1.65
CA MET A 1 31.48 3.81 1.90
C MET A 1 30.53 4.99 2.03
N SER A 2 29.46 5.03 1.24
CA SER A 2 28.45 6.08 1.34
C SER A 2 27.30 5.60 2.21
N THR A 3 26.92 6.39 3.20
CA THR A 3 25.72 6.16 4.00
C THR A 3 24.50 6.73 3.28
N CYS A 4 23.39 6.02 3.32
CA CYS A 4 22.12 6.54 2.81
C CYS A 4 21.67 7.70 3.70
N THR A 5 21.42 8.87 3.12
CA THR A 5 20.95 10.06 3.85
C THR A 5 19.55 9.87 4.45
N VAL A 6 18.76 8.93 3.90
CA VAL A 6 17.38 8.69 4.31
C VAL A 6 17.26 7.64 5.41
N CYS A 7 17.90 6.48 5.26
CA CYS A 7 17.78 5.38 6.23
C CYS A 7 19.04 5.17 7.10
N GLN A 8 20.10 5.96 6.88
CA GLN A 8 21.38 5.92 7.58
C GLN A 8 22.11 4.55 7.51
N LYS A 9 21.63 3.62 6.67
CA LYS A 9 22.30 2.34 6.38
C LYS A 9 23.37 2.51 5.30
N ASP A 10 24.36 1.62 5.33
CA ASP A 10 25.41 1.57 4.31
C ASP A 10 24.83 1.28 2.91
N SER A 11 25.45 1.84 1.87
CA SER A 11 25.04 1.62 0.47
C SER A 11 25.08 0.15 0.05
N LYS A 12 25.93 -0.69 0.66
CA LYS A 12 25.97 -2.14 0.42
C LYS A 12 24.72 -2.88 0.92
N LYS A 13 23.95 -2.29 1.84
CA LYS A 13 22.67 -2.86 2.31
C LYS A 13 21.49 -2.51 1.40
N HIS A 14 21.74 -1.81 0.29
CA HIS A 14 20.71 -1.44 -0.66
C HIS A 14 20.89 -2.22 -1.96
N SER A 15 19.77 -2.62 -2.56
CA SER A 15 19.75 -2.86 -3.99
C SER A 15 19.94 -1.54 -4.74
N LYS A 16 20.30 -1.60 -6.03
CA LYS A 16 20.41 -0.39 -6.88
C LYS A 16 19.09 0.38 -6.92
N LYS A 17 17.95 -0.32 -6.97
CA LYS A 17 16.61 0.29 -7.01
C LYS A 17 16.24 0.96 -5.69
N LEU A 18 16.44 0.29 -4.56
CA LEU A 18 16.18 0.85 -3.23
C LEU A 18 17.05 2.08 -2.95
N TRP A 19 18.32 2.04 -3.36
CA TRP A 19 19.24 3.19 -3.21
C TRP A 19 18.75 4.42 -3.99
N GLU A 20 18.30 4.24 -5.23
CA GLU A 20 17.79 5.33 -6.06
C GLU A 20 16.47 5.89 -5.52
N MET A 21 15.57 5.03 -5.06
CA MET A 21 14.32 5.45 -4.40
C MET A 21 14.57 6.26 -3.13
N HIS A 22 15.56 5.86 -2.32
CA HIS A 22 15.95 6.62 -1.14
C HIS A 22 16.60 7.96 -1.50
N LYS A 23 17.39 8.05 -2.58
CA LYS A 23 17.97 9.33 -3.02
C LYS A 23 16.93 10.37 -3.42
N GLN A 24 15.84 9.93 -4.05
CA GLN A 24 14.82 10.83 -4.59
C GLN A 24 13.72 11.20 -3.57
N VAL A 25 13.75 10.62 -2.35
CA VAL A 25 12.72 10.79 -1.30
C VAL A 25 11.31 10.71 -1.87
N THR A 26 11.06 9.70 -2.70
CA THR A 26 9.77 9.50 -3.34
C THR A 26 8.70 9.18 -2.29
N ILE A 27 7.51 9.77 -2.44
CA ILE A 27 6.34 9.46 -1.63
C ILE A 27 5.57 8.31 -2.28
N CYS A 28 5.17 7.32 -1.48
CA CYS A 28 4.40 6.19 -1.98
C CYS A 28 2.96 6.62 -2.29
N MET A 29 2.50 6.30 -3.50
CA MET A 29 1.15 6.66 -3.97
C MET A 29 0.03 5.90 -3.23
N PHE A 30 0.37 4.83 -2.53
CA PHE A 30 -0.58 4.00 -1.80
C PHE A 30 -0.76 4.42 -0.34
N CYS A 31 0.35 4.58 0.40
CA CYS A 31 0.29 4.84 1.84
C CYS A 31 0.73 6.26 2.25
N ASP A 32 1.12 7.11 1.30
CA ASP A 32 1.58 8.50 1.51
C ASP A 32 2.85 8.62 2.40
N LYS A 33 3.53 7.49 2.66
CA LYS A 33 4.80 7.45 3.39
C LYS A 33 5.98 7.62 2.44
N SER A 34 7.09 8.15 2.96
CA SER A 34 8.33 8.30 2.19
C SER A 34 9.00 6.96 1.92
N SER A 35 9.89 6.93 0.92
CA SER A 35 10.67 5.75 0.54
C SER A 35 11.44 5.13 1.70
N ARG A 36 11.80 5.89 2.75
CA ARG A 36 12.44 5.37 3.98
C ARG A 36 11.66 4.23 4.65
N ALA A 37 10.33 4.30 4.59
CA ALA A 37 9.45 3.33 5.25
C ALA A 37 9.26 2.05 4.44
N HIS A 38 9.88 1.95 3.26
CA HIS A 38 9.62 0.86 2.32
C HIS A 38 10.85 -0.02 2.11
N SER A 39 10.61 -1.33 2.09
CA SER A 39 11.45 -2.24 1.32
C SER A 39 11.15 -2.09 -0.17
N GLU A 40 12.01 -2.65 -1.03
CA GLU A 40 11.74 -2.68 -2.47
C GLU A 40 10.47 -3.47 -2.81
N GLU A 41 10.24 -4.55 -2.09
CA GLU A 41 9.08 -5.42 -2.24
C GLU A 41 7.79 -4.70 -1.81
N LEU A 42 7.79 -4.06 -0.62
CA LEU A 42 6.67 -3.27 -0.13
C LEU A 42 6.27 -2.19 -1.13
N TRP A 43 7.27 -1.50 -1.68
CA TRP A 43 7.04 -0.46 -2.68
C TRP A 43 6.37 -1.00 -3.95
N GLU A 44 6.82 -2.15 -4.46
CA GLU A 44 6.23 -2.72 -5.65
C GLU A 44 4.79 -3.20 -5.39
N MET A 45 4.51 -3.87 -4.27
CA MET A 45 3.15 -4.31 -3.94
C MET A 45 2.18 -3.13 -3.80
N HIS A 46 2.59 -2.05 -3.13
CA HIS A 46 1.81 -0.82 -3.01
C HIS A 46 1.53 -0.21 -4.39
N LYS A 47 2.56 -0.13 -5.23
CA LYS A 47 2.46 0.42 -6.59
C LYS A 47 1.54 -0.44 -7.48
N GLU A 48 1.71 -1.77 -7.46
CA GLU A 48 0.89 -2.71 -8.21
C GLU A 48 -0.58 -2.61 -7.81
N THR A 49 -0.87 -2.45 -6.53
CA THR A 49 -2.25 -2.25 -6.03
C THR A 49 -2.89 -1.01 -6.63
N VAL A 50 -2.18 0.11 -6.63
CA VAL A 50 -2.64 1.38 -7.24
C VAL A 50 -2.81 1.25 -8.75
N GLU A 51 -1.87 0.60 -9.43
CA GLU A 51 -1.94 0.38 -10.87
C GLU A 51 -3.09 -0.56 -11.27
N ALA A 52 -3.30 -1.64 -10.52
CA ALA A 52 -4.40 -2.58 -10.74
C ALA A 52 -5.76 -1.87 -10.60
N ALA A 53 -5.91 -1.02 -9.58
CA ALA A 53 -7.11 -0.20 -9.42
C ALA A 53 -7.27 0.79 -10.60
N ARG A 54 -6.20 1.48 -10.99
CA ARG A 54 -6.21 2.40 -12.15
C ARG A 54 -6.54 1.71 -13.47
N ARG A 55 -6.22 0.42 -13.65
CA ARG A 55 -6.57 -0.34 -14.88
C ARG A 55 -8.08 -0.60 -14.97
N LYS A 56 -8.79 -0.70 -13.84
CA LYS A 56 -10.23 -0.99 -13.77
C LYS A 56 -11.14 0.21 -14.05
N THR A 57 -10.61 1.43 -14.00
CA THR A 57 -11.40 2.66 -14.21
C THR A 57 -10.86 3.52 -15.35
N ARG A 58 -11.75 4.26 -16.03
CA ARG A 58 -11.35 5.32 -16.98
C ARG A 58 -10.73 6.51 -16.25
N HIS A 59 -11.07 6.72 -14.98
CA HIS A 59 -10.59 7.82 -14.18
C HIS A 59 -9.19 7.53 -13.65
N LYS A 60 -8.17 8.29 -14.09
CA LYS A 60 -6.77 8.04 -13.72
C LYS A 60 -6.27 8.92 -12.58
N LYS A 61 -6.98 10.01 -12.26
CA LYS A 61 -6.59 10.92 -11.18
C LYS A 61 -6.82 10.24 -9.84
N LEU A 62 -5.75 10.13 -9.06
CA LEU A 62 -5.81 9.67 -7.67
C LEU A 62 -6.21 10.83 -6.77
N TRP A 63 -7.09 10.53 -5.85
CA TRP A 63 -7.54 11.42 -4.79
C TRP A 63 -7.13 10.84 -3.45
N THR A 64 -7.04 11.69 -2.44
CA THR A 64 -6.81 11.25 -1.06
C THR A 64 -8.08 11.47 -0.29
N ILE A 65 -8.62 10.41 0.30
CA ILE A 65 -9.83 10.48 1.15
C ILE A 65 -9.53 9.93 2.54
N GLN A 66 -10.40 10.26 3.48
CA GLN A 66 -10.38 9.71 4.83
C GLN A 66 -11.78 9.19 5.14
N VAL A 67 -11.91 7.87 5.35
CA VAL A 67 -13.18 7.24 5.70
C VAL A 67 -13.31 7.21 7.22
N GLY A 68 -14.26 7.99 7.76
CA GLY A 68 -14.43 8.15 9.20
C GLY A 68 -13.15 8.63 9.88
N PHE A 69 -12.73 7.94 10.95
CA PHE A 69 -11.48 8.20 11.67
C PHE A 69 -10.31 7.33 11.18
N GLY A 70 -10.47 6.61 10.06
CA GLY A 70 -9.42 5.79 9.47
C GLY A 70 -8.24 6.61 8.95
N ARG A 71 -7.20 5.93 8.48
CA ARG A 71 -6.08 6.58 7.81
C ARG A 71 -6.49 7.16 6.47
N LYS A 72 -5.74 8.16 6.00
CA LYS A 72 -5.87 8.64 4.62
C LYS A 72 -5.49 7.52 3.65
N CYS A 73 -6.30 7.33 2.63
CA CYS A 73 -6.06 6.33 1.58
C CYS A 73 -6.30 6.93 0.20
N PRO A 74 -5.64 6.40 -0.83
CA PRO A 74 -5.88 6.78 -2.20
C PRO A 74 -7.25 6.28 -2.66
N ALA A 75 -7.88 7.05 -3.54
CA ALA A 75 -9.17 6.73 -4.12
C ALA A 75 -9.21 7.12 -5.60
N LEU A 76 -10.09 6.45 -6.34
CA LEU A 76 -10.40 6.75 -7.73
C LEU A 76 -11.88 7.02 -7.87
N LEU A 77 -12.24 7.77 -8.90
CA LEU A 77 -13.65 7.92 -9.25
C LEU A 77 -14.17 6.62 -9.85
N ASP A 78 -15.38 6.26 -9.42
CA ASP A 78 -16.16 5.19 -10.01
C ASP A 78 -16.41 5.45 -11.50
N ASN A 79 -16.54 4.38 -12.29
CA ASN A 79 -16.75 4.48 -13.74
C ASN A 79 -18.09 5.11 -14.11
N ASP A 80 -19.10 5.00 -13.24
CA ASP A 80 -20.43 5.54 -13.48
C ASP A 80 -20.50 7.04 -13.21
N PHE A 81 -19.46 7.63 -12.60
CA PHE A 81 -19.37 9.06 -12.39
C PHE A 81 -19.31 9.83 -13.72
N SER A 82 -20.17 10.86 -13.83
CA SER A 82 -20.17 11.79 -14.96
C SER A 82 -20.00 13.23 -14.51
N TYR A 83 -19.00 13.91 -15.08
CA TYR A 83 -18.77 15.34 -14.87
C TYR A 83 -19.93 16.22 -15.37
N SER A 84 -20.72 15.75 -16.34
CA SER A 84 -21.83 16.52 -16.92
C SER A 84 -23.13 16.41 -16.12
N ALA A 85 -23.23 15.46 -15.20
CA ALA A 85 -24.47 15.14 -14.48
C ALA A 85 -24.65 15.91 -13.16
N ASN A 86 -23.84 16.96 -12.93
CA ASN A 86 -23.83 17.77 -11.70
C ASN A 86 -23.75 16.92 -10.40
N MET A 87 -23.05 15.78 -10.49
CA MET A 87 -22.86 14.83 -9.39
C MET A 87 -21.85 15.36 -8.35
N ASN A 88 -22.07 15.02 -7.08
CA ASN A 88 -21.10 15.29 -6.03
C ASN A 88 -19.92 14.33 -6.11
N MET A 89 -18.76 14.81 -6.57
CA MET A 89 -17.55 14.00 -6.75
C MET A 89 -17.16 13.19 -5.51
N ALA A 90 -17.34 13.74 -4.30
CA ALA A 90 -16.90 13.09 -3.06
C ALA A 90 -17.65 11.77 -2.78
N GLU A 91 -18.90 11.66 -3.23
CA GLU A 91 -19.74 10.47 -3.03
C GLU A 91 -19.37 9.31 -3.96
N TRP A 92 -18.65 9.61 -5.05
CA TRP A 92 -18.26 8.64 -6.07
C TRP A 92 -16.78 8.23 -5.99
N LEU A 93 -16.08 8.67 -4.94
CA LEU A 93 -14.71 8.25 -4.68
C LEU A 93 -14.70 6.87 -4.02
N VAL A 94 -14.11 5.91 -4.72
CA VAL A 94 -13.93 4.54 -4.24
C VAL A 94 -12.51 4.40 -3.71
N PRO A 95 -12.32 4.10 -2.41
CA PRO A 95 -11.00 3.87 -1.84
C PRO A 95 -10.31 2.66 -2.49
N ILE A 96 -8.99 2.74 -2.62
CA ILE A 96 -8.15 1.62 -3.05
C ILE A 96 -7.64 0.92 -1.79
N TYR A 97 -8.04 -0.33 -1.63
CA TYR A 97 -7.54 -1.22 -0.59
C TYR A 97 -6.73 -2.36 -1.20
N MET A 98 -5.77 -2.86 -0.44
CA MET A 98 -5.06 -4.10 -0.75
C MET A 98 -5.82 -5.29 -0.14
N SER A 99 -5.84 -6.42 -0.84
CA SER A 99 -6.51 -7.64 -0.39
C SER A 99 -5.50 -8.72 0.00
N CYS A 100 -5.82 -9.50 1.03
CA CYS A 100 -5.10 -10.71 1.39
C CYS A 100 -5.08 -11.70 0.22
N THR A 101 -3.91 -12.24 -0.08
CA THR A 101 -3.71 -13.22 -1.16
C THR A 101 -4.43 -14.55 -0.92
N GLU A 102 -4.68 -14.91 0.35
CA GLU A 102 -5.31 -16.17 0.72
C GLU A 102 -6.84 -16.06 0.86
N CYS A 103 -7.33 -15.14 1.69
CA CYS A 103 -8.76 -15.04 1.99
C CYS A 103 -9.52 -13.97 1.18
N GLY A 104 -8.81 -13.13 0.42
CA GLY A 104 -9.41 -12.07 -0.40
C GLY A 104 -9.98 -10.86 0.37
N LEU A 105 -10.00 -10.91 1.71
CA LEU A 105 -10.44 -9.78 2.54
C LEU A 105 -9.43 -8.64 2.48
N PHE A 106 -9.91 -7.41 2.69
CA PHE A 106 -9.04 -6.24 2.74
C PHE A 106 -8.10 -6.29 3.94
N LEU A 107 -6.86 -5.90 3.69
CA LEU A 107 -5.83 -5.79 4.72
C LEU A 107 -6.11 -4.58 5.62
N GLY A 108 -5.80 -4.73 6.90
CA GLY A 108 -5.76 -3.63 7.85
C GLY A 108 -4.51 -2.76 7.67
N SER A 109 -4.52 -1.55 8.26
CA SER A 109 -3.42 -0.60 8.08
C SER A 109 -2.05 -1.15 8.50
N ILE A 110 -1.98 -1.95 9.57
CA ILE A 110 -0.74 -2.58 10.02
C ILE A 110 -0.28 -3.69 9.08
N GLU A 111 -1.23 -4.43 8.49
CA GLU A 111 -0.96 -5.49 7.52
C GLU A 111 -0.44 -4.89 6.23
N GLU A 112 -1.09 -3.85 5.69
CA GLU A 112 -0.64 -3.11 4.51
C GLU A 112 0.77 -2.53 4.68
N ASP A 113 1.15 -2.15 5.90
CA ASP A 113 2.46 -1.57 6.21
C ASP A 113 3.58 -2.63 6.29
N HIS A 114 3.23 -3.91 6.50
CA HIS A 114 4.17 -5.02 6.68
C HIS A 114 3.87 -6.17 5.71
N VAL A 115 3.15 -5.90 4.63
CA VAL A 115 2.65 -6.92 3.71
C VAL A 115 3.79 -7.65 2.97
N ASP A 116 4.96 -7.04 2.90
CA ASP A 116 6.20 -7.67 2.42
C ASP A 116 6.68 -8.78 3.37
N MET A 117 6.65 -8.52 4.67
CA MET A 117 6.97 -9.54 5.67
C MET A 117 5.86 -10.58 5.82
N LEU A 118 4.61 -10.21 5.56
CA LEU A 118 3.44 -11.10 5.64
C LEU A 118 3.18 -11.86 4.33
N GLY A 119 3.99 -11.67 3.29
CA GLY A 119 3.85 -12.36 2.01
C GLY A 119 2.49 -12.12 1.32
N GLY A 120 1.94 -10.90 1.41
CA GLY A 120 0.63 -10.60 0.83
C GLY A 120 -0.57 -10.95 1.71
N MET A 121 -0.35 -11.54 2.90
CA MET A 121 -1.41 -12.08 3.74
C MET A 121 -1.86 -11.12 4.85
N CYS A 122 -3.10 -11.29 5.30
CA CYS A 122 -3.53 -10.74 6.59
C CYS A 122 -2.88 -11.53 7.75
N LEU A 123 -2.83 -10.94 8.95
CA LEU A 123 -2.21 -11.54 10.14
C LEU A 123 -2.79 -12.91 10.44
N LYS A 124 -4.10 -13.08 10.29
CA LYS A 124 -4.76 -14.37 10.52
C LYS A 124 -4.22 -15.45 9.57
N CYS A 125 -4.26 -15.20 8.27
CA CYS A 125 -3.78 -16.16 7.26
C CYS A 125 -2.27 -16.41 7.41
N PHE A 126 -1.49 -15.38 7.73
CA PHE A 126 -0.05 -15.53 7.99
C PHE A 126 0.23 -16.43 9.20
N MET A 127 -0.50 -16.26 10.31
CA MET A 127 -0.34 -17.12 11.50
C MET A 127 -0.75 -18.56 11.21
N GLU A 128 -1.81 -18.78 10.44
CA GLU A 128 -2.23 -20.11 9.98
C GLU A 128 -1.16 -20.76 9.09
N ALA A 129 -0.59 -20.02 8.14
CA ALA A 129 0.45 -20.52 7.24
C ALA A 129 1.80 -20.80 7.92
N THR A 130 2.04 -20.22 9.11
CA THR A 130 3.30 -20.37 9.86
C THR A 130 3.15 -21.21 11.14
N ASP A 131 2.00 -21.90 11.31
CA ASP A 131 1.67 -22.69 12.49
C ASP A 131 1.75 -21.91 13.82
N GLN A 132 1.55 -20.58 13.78
CA GLN A 132 1.55 -19.69 14.95
C GLN A 132 0.17 -19.55 15.60
N THR A 133 -0.82 -20.33 15.16
CA THR A 133 -2.19 -20.32 15.69
C THR A 133 -2.30 -20.93 17.10
N ARG A 134 -1.23 -21.56 17.59
CA ARG A 134 -1.21 -22.25 18.88
C ARG A 134 -0.45 -21.45 19.92
N TRP A 135 -1.19 -20.73 20.77
CA TRP A 135 -0.70 -20.43 22.11
C TRP A 135 -0.54 -21.77 22.82
N SER A 136 0.70 -22.21 23.04
CA SER A 136 0.97 -23.30 23.98
C SER A 136 0.45 -22.84 25.35
N VAL A 137 -0.67 -23.42 25.75
CA VAL A 137 -1.14 -23.40 27.14
C VAL A 137 -0.08 -24.17 27.93
N TRP A 138 0.77 -23.42 28.63
CA TRP A 138 1.62 -23.94 29.70
C TRP A 138 0.77 -24.19 30.94
#